data_AF-A0A087DGP4-F1
#
_entry.id   AF-A0A087DGP4-F1
#
_cell.length_a   1.000
_cell.length_b   1.000
_cell.length_c   1.000
_cell.angle_alpha   90.00
_cell.angle_beta   90.00
_cell.angle_gamma   90.00
#
_symmetry.space_group_name_H-M   'P 1'
#
loop_
_entity.id
_entity.type
_entity.pdbx_description
1 polymer ?
#
loop_
_entity_poly.entity_id
_entity_poly.type
_entity_poly.pdbx_seq_one_letter_code
_entity_poly.pdbx_strand_id
1 'polypeptide(L)'
;MRAHGRCQAEHHVPECDGIGTDCDHIIAGDNHSLDNLQWLSHPCHKAKTERENAERNTRRAHTRKHPRERFPGLLDRPGRGGEGLPPIVGVTAG
;
A
#
# COMPACT_ATOMS: atom_id res chain seq x y z
N MET A 1 22.16 -12.80 -13.95
CA MET A 1 21.21 -12.06 -13.09
C MET A 1 21.51 -12.36 -11.63
N ARG A 2 21.71 -11.33 -10.79
CA ARG A 2 22.06 -11.45 -9.36
C ARG A 2 21.05 -12.27 -8.55
N ALA A 3 19.76 -12.14 -8.88
CA ALA A 3 18.69 -12.84 -8.20
C ALA A 3 18.42 -14.27 -8.73
N HIS A 4 19.12 -14.71 -9.78
CA HIS A 4 18.86 -15.99 -10.47
C HIS A 4 17.37 -16.19 -10.86
N GLY A 5 16.66 -15.10 -11.17
CA GLY A 5 15.22 -15.11 -11.49
C GLY A 5 14.31 -15.35 -10.29
N ARG A 6 14.83 -15.33 -9.06
CA ARG A 6 14.05 -15.54 -7.84
C ARG A 6 13.65 -14.21 -7.20
N CYS A 7 12.52 -14.24 -6.52
CA CYS A 7 12.07 -13.14 -5.68
C CYS A 7 13.00 -13.00 -4.47
N GLN A 8 13.43 -11.77 -4.18
CA GLN A 8 14.36 -11.41 -3.10
C GLN A 8 13.67 -10.61 -1.99
N ALA A 9 12.33 -10.63 -1.95
CA ALA A 9 11.58 -9.94 -0.90
C ALA A 9 12.01 -10.44 0.48
N GLU A 10 12.27 -9.53 1.42
CA GLU A 10 12.48 -9.93 2.82
C GLU A 10 11.22 -10.55 3.43
N HIS A 11 10.06 -10.01 3.06
CA HIS A 11 8.74 -10.49 3.50
C HIS A 11 7.92 -10.87 2.26
N HIS A 12 7.67 -12.17 2.10
CA HIS A 12 6.85 -12.69 1.01
C HIS A 12 5.37 -12.64 1.35
N VAL A 13 4.55 -12.31 0.35
CA VAL A 13 3.10 -12.47 0.44
C VAL A 13 2.69 -13.90 0.07
N PRO A 14 1.53 -14.40 0.54
CA PRO A 14 1.08 -15.77 0.26
C PRO A 14 0.98 -16.12 -1.24
N GLU A 15 0.72 -15.12 -2.07
CA GLU A 15 0.59 -15.26 -3.53
C GLU A 15 1.96 -15.28 -4.25
N CYS A 16 3.07 -15.17 -3.52
CA CYS A 16 4.40 -15.20 -4.12
C CYS A 16 4.72 -16.57 -4.71
N ASP A 17 4.94 -16.60 -6.03
CA ASP A 17 5.38 -17.78 -6.78
C ASP A 17 6.90 -18.04 -6.67
N GLY A 18 7.61 -17.19 -5.93
CA GLY A 18 9.07 -17.25 -5.75
C GLY A 18 9.86 -16.78 -6.96
N ILE A 19 9.21 -16.39 -8.06
CA ILE A 19 9.85 -15.95 -9.31
C ILE A 19 9.86 -14.44 -9.33
N GLY A 20 11.05 -13.84 -9.45
CA GLY A 20 11.16 -12.40 -9.60
C GLY A 20 10.94 -12.00 -11.05
N THR A 21 10.14 -10.96 -11.27
CA THR A 21 9.83 -10.39 -12.59
C THR A 21 10.18 -8.91 -12.68
N ASP A 22 10.13 -8.21 -11.54
CA ASP A 22 10.19 -6.76 -11.48
C ASP A 22 11.44 -6.30 -10.72
N CYS A 23 12.12 -5.27 -11.23
CA CYS A 23 13.20 -4.59 -10.54
C CYS A 23 12.64 -3.47 -9.67
N ASP A 24 12.98 -3.44 -8.40
CA ASP A 24 12.52 -2.40 -7.48
C ASP A 24 13.64 -1.94 -6.55
N HIS A 25 13.53 -0.73 -6.03
CA HIS A 25 14.46 -0.21 -5.03
C HIS A 25 14.13 -0.81 -3.65
N ILE A 26 15.13 -1.18 -2.87
CA ILE A 26 14.95 -1.58 -1.47
C ILE A 26 14.50 -0.36 -0.67
N ILE A 27 15.20 0.76 -0.83
CA ILE A 27 14.88 2.07 -0.25
C ILE A 27 14.42 3.00 -1.36
N ALA A 28 13.13 3.35 -1.36
CA ALA A 28 12.55 4.21 -2.36
C ALA A 28 13.09 5.66 -2.28
N GLY A 29 13.55 6.18 -3.41
CA GLY A 29 14.09 7.54 -3.53
C GLY A 29 15.58 7.67 -3.18
N ASP A 30 16.25 6.55 -2.92
CA ASP A 30 17.70 6.48 -2.74
C ASP A 30 18.41 6.13 -4.07
N ASN A 31 19.73 5.92 -4.04
CA ASN A 31 20.57 5.71 -5.21
C ASN A 31 20.14 4.50 -6.08
N HIS A 32 20.38 4.58 -7.39
CA HIS A 32 20.17 3.48 -8.33
C HIS A 32 21.35 2.48 -8.31
N SER A 33 22.04 2.37 -7.17
CA SER A 33 23.12 1.39 -7.02
C SER A 33 22.54 -0.02 -7.04
N LEU A 34 23.32 -0.98 -7.53
CA LEU A 34 22.93 -2.39 -7.56
C LEU A 34 22.62 -2.92 -6.15
N ASP A 35 23.20 -2.34 -5.11
CA ASP A 35 22.96 -2.74 -3.72
C ASP A 35 21.60 -2.27 -3.21
N ASN A 36 21.04 -1.20 -3.76
CA ASN A 36 19.71 -0.72 -3.46
C ASN A 36 18.65 -1.29 -4.40
N LEU A 37 19.01 -2.17 -5.33
CA LEU A 37 18.06 -2.83 -6.22
C LEU A 37 17.80 -4.28 -5.78
N GLN A 38 16.54 -4.68 -5.85
CA GLN A 38 16.07 -6.03 -5.57
C GLN A 38 15.16 -6.52 -6.70
N TRP A 39 15.17 -7.83 -6.88
CA TRP A 39 14.33 -8.52 -7.86
C TRP A 39 13.12 -9.11 -7.15
N LEU A 40 11.90 -8.69 -7.50
CA LEU A 40 10.68 -9.07 -6.81
C LEU A 40 9.70 -9.77 -7.75
N SER A 41 8.95 -10.72 -7.22
CA SER A 41 7.75 -11.22 -7.88
C SER A 41 6.70 -10.11 -7.93
N HIS A 42 5.87 -10.08 -8.97
CA HIS A 42 4.76 -9.12 -9.08
C HIS A 42 3.91 -8.94 -7.80
N PRO A 43 3.44 -10.00 -7.10
CA PRO A 43 2.64 -9.83 -5.89
C PRO A 43 3.43 -9.17 -4.73
N CYS A 44 4.69 -9.57 -4.49
CA CYS A 44 5.55 -8.92 -3.49
C CYS A 44 5.84 -7.46 -3.84
N HIS A 45 6.10 -7.17 -5.12
CA HIS A 45 6.36 -5.81 -5.59
C HIS A 45 5.14 -4.90 -5.39
N LYS A 46 3.95 -5.40 -5.71
CA LYS A 46 2.68 -4.70 -5.45
C LYS A 46 2.49 -4.41 -3.96
N ALA A 47 2.68 -5.42 -3.10
CA ALA A 47 2.52 -5.25 -1.65
C ALA A 47 3.50 -4.21 -1.06
N LYS A 48 4.75 -4.19 -1.54
CA LYS A 48 5.71 -3.14 -1.17
C LYS A 48 5.22 -1.76 -1.60
N THR A 49 4.81 -1.63 -2.86
CA THR A 49 4.32 -0.36 -3.40
C THR A 49 3.10 0.16 -2.65
N GLU A 50 2.17 -0.71 -2.27
CA GLU A 50 0.98 -0.35 -1.49
C GLU A 50 1.35 0.19 -0.11
N ARG A 51 2.29 -0.47 0.59
CA ARG A 51 2.81 -0.01 1.89
C ARG A 51 3.47 1.37 1.75
N GLU A 52 4.35 1.54 0.79
CA GLU A 52 5.04 2.81 0.54
C GLU A 52 4.06 3.94 0.18
N ASN A 53 3.05 3.62 -0.64
CA ASN A 53 2.01 4.58 -1.00
C ASN A 53 1.14 4.96 0.20
N ALA A 54 0.81 4.01 1.08
CA ALA A 54 0.08 4.30 2.31
C ALA A 54 0.87 5.29 3.18
N GLU A 55 2.17 5.04 3.41
CA GLU A 55 3.06 5.95 4.15
C GLU A 55 3.20 7.32 3.48
N ARG A 56 3.31 7.37 2.15
CA ARG A 56 3.35 8.64 1.41
C ARG A 56 2.04 9.40 1.54
N ASN A 57 0.90 8.70 1.48
CA ASN A 57 -0.41 9.33 1.57
C ASN A 57 -0.67 9.89 2.99
N THR A 58 -0.26 9.19 4.04
CA THR A 58 -0.35 9.72 5.42
C THR A 58 0.49 10.98 5.57
N ARG A 59 1.75 10.98 5.12
CA ARG A 59 2.63 12.17 5.12
C ARG A 59 2.01 13.33 4.32
N ARG A 60 1.43 13.05 3.15
CA ARG A 60 0.74 14.05 2.33
C ARG A 60 -0.51 14.61 3.02
N ALA A 61 -1.27 13.78 3.72
CA ALA A 61 -2.45 14.22 4.47
C ALA A 61 -2.05 15.19 5.60
N HIS A 62 -0.96 14.90 6.33
CA HIS A 62 -0.46 15.77 7.40
C HIS A 62 0.11 17.11 6.90
N THR A 63 0.72 17.13 5.71
CA THR A 63 1.32 18.34 5.12
C THR A 63 0.35 19.16 4.28
N ARG A 64 -0.91 18.74 4.19
CA ARG A 64 -1.92 19.36 3.33
C ARG A 64 -2.37 20.71 3.87
N LYS A 65 -2.16 21.78 3.09
CA LYS A 65 -2.54 23.15 3.45
C LYS A 65 -4.00 23.50 3.11
N HIS A 66 -4.57 22.84 2.10
CA HIS A 66 -5.91 23.15 1.61
C HIS A 66 -6.95 22.15 2.14
N PRO A 67 -8.17 22.62 2.50
CA PRO A 67 -9.28 21.77 2.87
C PRO A 67 -9.64 20.76 1.79
N ARG A 68 -10.33 19.69 2.19
CA ARG A 68 -10.82 18.66 1.27
C ARG A 68 -12.20 19.11 0.82
N GLU A 69 -12.24 20.17 0.02
CA GLU A 69 -13.51 20.71 -0.46
C GLU A 69 -14.21 19.64 -1.30
N ARG A 70 -15.50 19.44 -1.00
CA ARG A 70 -16.35 18.56 -1.81
C ARG A 70 -16.59 19.28 -3.13
N PHE A 71 -16.54 18.53 -4.23
CA PHE A 71 -16.91 19.08 -5.53
C PHE A 71 -18.35 19.63 -5.45
N PRO A 72 -18.61 20.87 -5.93
CA PRO A 72 -19.93 21.51 -5.80
C PRO A 72 -21.11 20.72 -6.37
N GLY A 73 -20.85 19.79 -7.32
CA GLY A 73 -21.86 18.92 -7.93
C GLY A 73 -22.01 17.53 -7.30
N LEU A 74 -21.31 17.24 -6.20
CA LEU A 74 -21.41 15.94 -5.53
C LEU A 74 -22.69 15.89 -4.68
N LEU A 75 -23.81 15.52 -5.30
CA LEU A 75 -25.07 15.26 -4.60
C LEU A 75 -24.85 14.19 -3.51
N ASP A 76 -25.27 14.48 -2.28
CA ASP A 76 -25.43 13.47 -1.24
C ASP A 76 -26.50 12.49 -1.72
N ARG A 77 -26.08 11.42 -2.40
CA ARG A 77 -27.02 10.38 -2.83
C ARG A 77 -27.58 9.75 -1.55
N PRO A 78 -28.89 9.87 -1.26
CA PRO A 78 -29.47 9.17 -0.14
C PRO A 78 -29.33 7.67 -0.41
N GLY A 79 -28.82 6.97 0.59
CA GLY A 79 -28.68 5.52 0.60
C GLY A 79 -30.00 4.85 0.25
N ARG A 80 -29.90 3.77 -0.53
CA ARG A 80 -30.96 2.78 -0.66
C ARG A 80 -31.03 2.02 0.68
N GLY A 81 -31.82 2.53 1.64
CA GLY A 81 -32.10 1.92 2.95
C GLY A 81 -30.90 1.97 3.91
N GLY A 82 -31.04 2.13 5.22
CA GLY A 82 -32.25 1.91 6.00
C GLY A 82 -32.00 1.33 7.39
N GLU A 83 -30.77 1.04 7.83
CA GLU A 83 -30.50 0.75 9.24
C GLU A 83 -29.05 1.09 9.64
N GLY A 84 -28.93 1.89 10.70
CA GLY A 84 -27.64 2.19 11.33
C GLY A 84 -27.04 0.92 11.91
N LEU A 85 -25.86 0.54 11.41
CA LEU A 85 -25.05 -0.48 12.05
C LEU A 85 -24.62 0.06 13.43
N PRO A 86 -24.95 -0.61 14.55
CA PRO A 86 -24.52 -0.15 15.86
C PRO A 86 -22.99 -0.28 15.98
N PRO A 87 -22.33 0.58 16.79
CA PRO A 87 -20.90 0.47 17.03
C PRO A 87 -20.59 -0.87 17.73
N ILE A 88 -19.60 -1.59 17.21
CA ILE A 88 -19.03 -2.77 17.85
C ILE A 88 -18.33 -2.35 19.15
N VAL A 89 -19.01 -2.51 20.29
CA VAL A 89 -18.41 -2.34 21.61
C VAL A 89 -17.41 -3.48 21.81
N GLY A 90 -16.16 -3.12 22.12
CA GLY A 90 -15.07 -4.06 22.39
C GLY A 90 -15.41 -4.99 23.55
N VAL A 91 -15.26 -6.29 23.30
CA VAL A 91 -15.21 -7.32 24.33
C VAL A 91 -13.88 -7.16 25.07
N THR A 92 -13.94 -6.74 26.33
CA THR A 92 -12.88 -6.99 27.30
C THR A 92 -13.19 -8.36 27.92
N ALA A 93 -12.43 -9.38 27.54
CA ALA A 93 -12.39 -10.64 28.26
C ALA A 93 -11.56 -10.45 29.54
N GLY A 94 -12.12 -10.85 30.68
CA GLY A 94 -11.40 -11.06 31.93
C GLY A 94 -10.74 -12.44 31.99
#